data_AF-A0A524LF50-F1
#
_entry.id   AF-A0A524LF50-F1
#
_cell.length_a   1.000
_cell.length_b   1.000
_cell.length_c   1.000
_cell.angle_alpha   90.00
_cell.angle_beta   90.00
_cell.angle_gamma   90.00
#
_symmetry.space_group_name_H-M   'P 1'
#
loop_
_entity.id
_entity.type
_entity.pdbx_description
1 polymer ?
#
loop_
_entity_poly.entity_id
_entity_poly.type
_entity_poly.pdbx_seq_one_letter_code
_entity_poly.pdbx_strand_id
1 'polypeptide(L)'
;MQSIKIVKIGGNVIDHAGALDQTLHRFVEISGPKLLVHGGGKLASDLSEKLGIVPVMVAGRRVTDAKSLEVVQMVYAGLINKNIVA
;
A
#
# COMPACT_ATOMS: atom_id res chain seq x y z
N MET A 1 -6.22 29.64 2.66
CA MET A 1 -5.62 28.31 2.43
C MET A 1 -6.71 27.34 2.04
N GLN A 2 -6.51 26.55 0.99
CA GLN A 2 -7.45 25.50 0.59
C GLN A 2 -7.16 24.21 1.38
N SER A 3 -8.20 23.54 1.89
CA SER A 3 -8.05 22.28 2.64
C SER A 3 -7.80 21.09 1.70
N ILE A 4 -6.88 20.20 2.06
CA ILE A 4 -6.56 18.97 1.32
C ILE A 4 -7.14 17.77 2.08
N LYS A 5 -7.90 16.91 1.39
CA LYS A 5 -8.45 15.68 1.95
C LYS A 5 -7.46 14.53 1.77
N ILE A 6 -7.02 13.91 2.86
CA ILE A 6 -6.11 12.76 2.82
C ILE A 6 -6.92 11.48 3.07
N VAL A 7 -6.86 10.54 2.12
CA VAL A 7 -7.54 9.24 2.21
C VAL A 7 -6.49 8.15 2.32
N LYS A 8 -6.52 7.35 3.39
CA LYS A 8 -5.63 6.19 3.56
C LYS A 8 -6.38 4.91 3.20
N ILE A 9 -5.87 4.17 2.23
CA ILE A 9 -6.33 2.81 1.91
C ILE A 9 -5.29 1.77 2.36
N GLY A 10 -5.72 0.57 2.73
CA GLY A 10 -4.84 -0.47 3.26
C GLY A 10 -5.54 -1.80 3.46
N GLY A 11 -4.75 -2.84 3.72
CA GLY A 11 -5.24 -4.19 4.00
C GLY A 11 -6.09 -4.74 2.85
N ASN A 12 -7.20 -5.39 3.22
CA ASN A 12 -8.10 -6.10 2.30
C ASN A 12 -8.52 -5.29 1.06
N VAL A 13 -8.62 -3.95 1.15
CA VAL A 13 -8.96 -3.12 -0.01
C VAL A 13 -7.91 -3.25 -1.12
N ILE A 14 -6.62 -3.22 -0.77
CA ILE A 14 -5.52 -3.29 -1.74
C ILE A 14 -5.36 -4.72 -2.28
N ASP A 15 -5.64 -5.72 -1.45
CA ASP A 15 -5.44 -7.13 -1.78
C ASP A 15 -6.55 -7.70 -2.70
N HIS A 16 -7.67 -6.99 -2.88
CA HIS A 16 -8.81 -7.43 -3.69
C HIS A 16 -9.14 -6.42 -4.79
N ALA A 17 -8.94 -6.79 -6.05
CA ALA A 17 -9.12 -5.90 -7.20
C ALA A 17 -10.50 -5.21 -7.23
N GLY A 18 -11.59 -5.94 -6.98
CA GLY A 18 -12.94 -5.36 -6.96
C GLY A 18 -13.19 -4.38 -5.82
N ALA A 19 -12.56 -4.60 -4.65
CA ALA A 19 -12.67 -3.66 -3.52
C ALA A 19 -11.82 -2.41 -3.76
N LEU A 20 -10.64 -2.57 -4.38
CA LEU A 20 -9.79 -1.47 -4.78
C LEU A 20 -10.51 -0.57 -5.80
N ASP A 21 -11.07 -1.16 -6.85
CA ASP A 21 -11.78 -0.46 -7.92
C ASP A 21 -12.96 0.37 -7.36
N GLN A 22 -13.83 -0.25 -6.56
CA GLN A 22 -14.92 0.45 -5.89
C GLN A 22 -14.44 1.59 -4.99
N THR A 23 -13.31 1.40 -4.30
CA THR A 23 -12.73 2.43 -3.43
C THR A 23 -12.18 3.60 -4.24
N LEU A 24 -11.53 3.32 -5.38
CA LEU A 24 -10.99 4.35 -6.27
C LEU A 24 -12.11 5.15 -6.92
N HIS A 25 -13.20 4.50 -7.35
CA HIS A 25 -14.40 5.19 -7.84
C HIS A 25 -14.94 6.20 -6.81
N ARG A 26 -15.09 5.78 -5.54
CA ARG A 26 -15.50 6.67 -4.45
C ARG A 26 -14.49 7.78 -4.18
N PHE A 27 -13.18 7.49 -4.29
CA PHE A 27 -12.14 8.49 -4.13
C PHE A 27 -12.25 9.59 -5.20
N VAL A 28 -12.57 9.24 -6.44
CA VAL A 28 -12.77 10.19 -7.56
C VAL A 28 -13.95 11.12 -7.31
N GLU A 29 -15.01 10.68 -6.64
CA GLU A 29 -16.19 11.51 -6.32
C GLU A 29 -15.92 12.62 -5.29
N ILE A 30 -14.83 12.51 -4.52
CA ILE A 30 -14.48 13.52 -3.51
C ILE A 30 -14.13 14.86 -4.19
N SER A 31 -14.90 15.92 -3.89
CA SER A 31 -14.62 17.26 -4.43
C SER A 31 -13.42 17.95 -3.78
N GLY A 32 -12.72 18.77 -4.56
CA GLY A 32 -11.57 19.58 -4.13
C GLY A 32 -10.24 18.80 -4.08
N PRO A 33 -9.17 19.47 -3.63
CA PRO A 33 -7.84 18.86 -3.50
C PRO A 33 -7.86 17.63 -2.59
N LYS A 34 -7.30 16.51 -3.07
CA LYS A 34 -7.27 15.23 -2.37
C LYS A 34 -6.00 14.46 -2.65
N LEU A 35 -5.59 13.66 -1.67
CA LEU A 35 -4.40 12.82 -1.71
C LEU A 35 -4.73 11.42 -1.21
N LEU A 36 -4.34 10.41 -1.97
CA LEU A 36 -4.48 9.01 -1.59
C LEU A 36 -3.15 8.49 -1.02
N VAL A 37 -3.18 7.92 0.17
CA VAL A 37 -2.05 7.23 0.81
C VAL A 37 -2.38 5.74 0.82
N HIS A 38 -1.40 4.88 0.56
CA HIS A 38 -1.59 3.44 0.63
C HIS A 38 -0.55 2.76 1.53
N GLY A 39 -0.82 1.51 1.89
CA GLY A 39 0.17 0.60 2.47
C GLY A 39 0.40 -0.58 1.53
N GLY A 40 0.79 -1.72 2.07
CA GLY A 40 0.96 -2.93 1.26
C GLY A 40 1.54 -4.12 2.01
N GLY A 41 1.36 -4.15 3.34
CA GLY A 41 2.13 -5.03 4.21
C GLY A 41 2.03 -6.51 3.86
N LYS A 42 0.85 -6.97 3.43
CA LYS A 42 0.61 -8.36 3.06
C LYS A 42 1.44 -8.77 1.83
N LEU A 43 1.27 -8.08 0.70
CA LEU A 43 2.04 -8.37 -0.52
C LEU A 43 3.56 -8.26 -0.31
N ALA A 44 4.02 -7.33 0.52
CA ALA A 44 5.44 -7.25 0.87
C ALA A 44 5.91 -8.45 1.70
N SER A 45 5.11 -8.93 2.66
CA SER A 45 5.41 -10.18 3.38
C SER A 45 5.41 -11.38 2.43
N ASP A 46 4.39 -11.52 1.60
CA ASP A 46 4.25 -12.64 0.65
C ASP A 46 5.44 -12.72 -0.31
N LEU A 47 5.94 -11.57 -0.80
CA LEU A 47 7.14 -11.54 -1.66
C LEU A 47 8.42 -11.82 -0.85
N SER A 48 8.52 -11.28 0.37
CA SER A 48 9.69 -11.53 1.23
C SER A 48 9.85 -13.03 1.51
N GLU A 49 8.76 -13.73 1.85
CA GLU A 49 8.76 -15.17 2.10
C GLU A 49 9.19 -15.97 0.86
N LYS A 50 8.69 -15.62 -0.32
CA LYS A 50 9.11 -16.24 -1.60
C LYS A 50 10.59 -16.05 -1.90
N LEU A 51 11.19 -14.96 -1.41
CA LEU A 51 12.62 -14.67 -1.55
C LEU A 51 13.47 -15.23 -0.39
N GLY A 52 12.86 -15.98 0.54
CA GLY A 52 13.54 -16.52 1.72
C GLY A 52 13.90 -15.47 2.78
N ILE A 53 13.29 -14.28 2.71
CA ILE A 53 13.44 -13.20 3.69
C ILE A 53 12.26 -13.28 4.66
N VAL A 54 12.49 -13.77 5.87
CA VAL A 54 11.42 -13.98 6.86
C VAL A 54 11.00 -12.63 7.48
N PRO A 55 9.73 -12.19 7.32
CA PRO A 55 9.22 -11.00 7.99
C PRO A 55 9.27 -11.11 9.52
N VAL A 56 9.87 -10.13 10.19
CA VAL A 56 9.84 -10.02 11.65
C VAL A 56 8.94 -8.86 12.07
N MET A 57 8.02 -9.11 13.00
CA MET A 57 7.09 -8.10 13.52
C MET A 57 7.34 -7.87 15.02
N VAL A 58 7.46 -6.60 15.42
CA VAL A 58 7.59 -6.18 16.83
C VAL A 58 6.59 -5.06 17.08
N ALA A 59 5.69 -5.26 18.07
CA ALA A 59 4.65 -4.29 18.43
C ALA A 59 3.83 -3.78 17.23
N GLY A 60 3.44 -4.70 16.33
CA GLY A 60 2.65 -4.38 15.13
C GLY A 60 3.43 -3.69 14.00
N ARG A 61 4.75 -3.54 14.12
CA ARG A 61 5.61 -2.96 13.09
C ARG A 61 6.60 -3.98 12.55
N ARG A 62 6.90 -3.89 11.26
CA ARG A 62 7.92 -4.71 10.62
C ARG A 62 9.31 -4.20 11.03
N VAL A 63 10.14 -5.10 11.53
CA VAL A 63 11.59 -4.86 11.62
C VAL A 63 12.12 -4.89 10.19
N THR A 64 12.64 -3.75 9.72
CA THR A 64 13.02 -3.56 8.32
C THR A 64 14.52 -3.37 8.23
N ASP A 65 15.23 -4.45 7.91
CA ASP A 65 16.66 -4.41 7.56
C ASP A 65 16.86 -4.02 6.09
N ALA A 66 18.11 -3.99 5.63
CA ALA A 66 18.42 -3.56 4.26
C ALA A 66 17.71 -4.41 3.19
N LYS A 67 17.73 -5.74 3.33
CA LYS A 67 17.06 -6.65 2.38
C LYS A 67 15.55 -6.47 2.39
N SER A 68 14.96 -6.36 3.59
CA SER A 68 13.52 -6.14 3.75
C SER A 68 13.10 -4.77 3.18
N LEU A 69 13.94 -3.75 3.30
CA LEU A 69 13.69 -2.42 2.76
C LEU A 69 13.60 -2.45 1.23
N GLU A 70 14.54 -3.11 0.56
CA GLU A 70 14.53 -3.27 -0.90
C GLU A 70 13.22 -3.93 -1.38
N VAL A 71 12.81 -5.02 -0.73
CA VAL A 71 11.56 -5.72 -1.06
C VAL A 71 10.35 -4.82 -0.86
N VAL A 72 10.28 -4.13 0.28
CA VAL A 72 9.17 -3.22 0.58
C VAL A 72 9.11 -2.07 -0.43
N GLN A 73 10.25 -1.49 -0.83
CA GLN A 73 10.29 -0.44 -1.85
C GLN A 73 9.79 -0.93 -3.20
N MET A 74 10.26 -2.10 -3.66
CA MET A 74 9.80 -2.69 -4.92
C MET A 74 8.29 -2.91 -4.93
N VAL A 75 7.74 -3.44 -3.84
CA VAL A 75 6.31 -3.73 -3.74
C VAL A 75 5.49 -2.45 -3.59
N TYR A 76 5.89 -1.53 -2.71
CA TYR A 76 5.09 -0.34 -2.42
C TYR A 76 5.15 0.65 -3.58
N ALA A 77 6.33 1.02 -4.05
CA ALA A 77 6.50 2.04 -5.09
C ALA A 77 6.31 1.50 -6.51
N GLY A 78 6.65 0.22 -6.73
CA GLY A 78 6.46 -0.45 -8.01
C GLY A 78 5.06 -1.03 -8.10
N LEU A 79 4.91 -2.27 -7.62
CA LEU A 79 3.71 -3.06 -7.87
C LEU A 79 2.41 -2.37 -7.41
N ILE A 80 2.31 -2.01 -6.13
CA ILE A 80 1.06 -1.50 -5.56
C ILE A 80 0.77 -0.09 -6.05
N ASN A 81 1.74 0.83 -5.95
CA ASN A 81 1.52 2.21 -6.35
C ASN A 81 1.15 2.31 -7.84
N LYS A 82 1.84 1.59 -8.72
CA LYS A 82 1.55 1.64 -10.16
C LYS A 82 0.23 0.97 -10.51
N ASN A 83 -0.19 -0.06 -9.79
CA ASN A 83 -1.54 -0.64 -9.97
C ASN A 83 -2.66 0.29 -9.48
N ILE A 84 -2.41 1.14 -8.49
CA ILE A 84 -3.39 2.14 -8.02
C ILE A 84 -3.51 3.32 -8.99
N VAL A 85 -2.41 3.67 -9.67
CA VAL A 85 -2.31 4.86 -10.52
C VAL A 85 -2.70 4.60 -11.99
N ALA A 86 -2.44 3.39 -12.50
CA ALA A 86 -2.70 3.01 -13.90
C ALA A 86 -4.19 2.96 -14.22
#